data_AF-A0A165MU97-F1
#
_entry.id   AF-A0A165MU97-F1
#
_cell.length_a   1.000
_cell.length_b   1.000
_cell.length_c   1.000
_cell.angle_alpha   90.00
_cell.angle_beta   90.00
_cell.angle_gamma   90.00
#
_symmetry.space_group_name_H-M   'P 1'
#
loop_
_entity.id
_entity.type
_entity.pdbx_description
1 polymer ?
#
loop_
_entity_poly.entity_id
_entity_poly.type
_entity_poly.pdbx_seq_one_letter_code
_entity_poly.pdbx_strand_id
1 'polypeptide(L)'
;MTVPMDVVVVGGGVAGRSAALFTARHGLDTLVVDSGESILRRNAHLENFPGFPAGVNGRQLLDLLEEQAAEAGCEQVTGTVTRVERTGEGFAVETGDGDRYHATYVVAATKNAVGYLDGIDGVGIINRGKAFVDTDERGRTGIDGLYAAGRLAEKPHQAIVCAGHGAEVGVTILEDDNRPFYHDWVAPEGYFTDRGRELPPGCEEIDGEERRERERRSLEVTPERFAEPHPDEQVNHPSLTEE
;
A
#
# COMPACT_ATOMS: atom_id res chain seq x y z
N MET A 1 -10.98 -3.41 22.81
CA MET A 1 -11.44 -2.06 22.41
C MET A 1 -11.23 -1.99 20.91
N THR A 2 -12.19 -1.47 20.14
CA THR A 2 -12.04 -1.40 18.68
C THR A 2 -11.48 -0.04 18.31
N VAL A 3 -10.41 -0.02 17.51
CA VAL A 3 -9.77 1.22 17.05
C VAL A 3 -10.41 1.65 15.72
N PRO A 4 -10.94 2.88 15.59
CA PRO A 4 -11.47 3.36 14.32
C PRO A 4 -10.34 3.71 13.34
N MET A 5 -10.55 3.40 12.06
CA MET A 5 -9.68 3.72 10.93
C MET A 5 -10.58 4.09 9.74
N ASP A 6 -10.10 4.94 8.84
CA ASP A 6 -10.78 5.13 7.55
C ASP A 6 -10.51 3.94 6.64
N VAL A 7 -9.24 3.52 6.55
CA VAL A 7 -8.78 2.48 5.63
C VAL A 7 -7.94 1.44 6.39
N VAL A 8 -8.30 0.16 6.25
CA VAL A 8 -7.45 -0.96 6.69
C VAL A 8 -6.96 -1.76 5.49
N VAL A 9 -5.65 -1.80 5.29
CA VAL A 9 -4.98 -2.57 4.25
C VAL A 9 -4.49 -3.89 4.84
N VAL A 10 -4.95 -5.00 4.27
CA VAL A 10 -4.58 -6.36 4.68
C VAL A 10 -3.43 -6.86 3.81
N GLY A 11 -2.20 -6.76 4.33
CA GLY A 11 -0.96 -7.21 3.70
C GLY A 11 -0.01 -6.06 3.30
N GLY A 12 1.21 -6.07 3.85
CA GLY A 12 2.25 -5.05 3.63
C GLY A 12 3.19 -5.34 2.46
N GLY A 13 2.67 -5.97 1.40
CA GLY A 13 3.39 -6.09 0.13
C GLY A 13 3.38 -4.78 -0.66
N VAL A 14 4.03 -4.78 -1.84
CA VAL A 14 4.09 -3.58 -2.71
C VAL A 14 2.72 -3.01 -3.10
N ALA A 15 1.70 -3.87 -3.27
CA ALA A 15 0.35 -3.42 -3.59
C ALA A 15 -0.32 -2.73 -2.39
N GLY A 16 -0.25 -3.35 -1.21
CA GLY A 16 -0.85 -2.80 -0.01
C GLY A 16 -0.18 -1.51 0.44
N ARG A 17 1.16 -1.47 0.46
CA ARG A 17 1.92 -0.26 0.81
C ARG A 17 1.69 0.87 -0.17
N SER A 18 1.56 0.56 -1.47
CA SER A 18 1.23 1.59 -2.45
C SER A 18 -0.19 2.12 -2.29
N ALA A 19 -1.18 1.27 -2.00
CA ALA A 19 -2.54 1.74 -1.69
C ALA A 19 -2.54 2.62 -0.44
N ALA A 20 -1.86 2.17 0.62
CA ALA A 20 -1.76 2.87 1.89
C ALA A 20 -1.08 4.24 1.78
N LEU A 21 -0.01 4.33 0.98
CA LEU A 21 0.66 5.60 0.70
C LEU A 21 -0.32 6.62 0.11
N PHE A 22 -1.15 6.20 -0.86
CA PHE A 22 -2.07 7.10 -1.54
C PHE A 22 -3.19 7.56 -0.60
N THR A 23 -3.77 6.67 0.19
CA THR A 23 -4.84 7.02 1.14
C THR A 23 -4.32 7.87 2.29
N ALA A 24 -3.18 7.51 2.90
CA ALA A 24 -2.57 8.26 3.99
C ALA A 24 -2.17 9.68 3.57
N ARG A 25 -1.57 9.84 2.37
CA ARG A 25 -1.22 11.17 1.83
C ARG A 25 -2.43 12.10 1.65
N HIS A 26 -3.63 11.55 1.55
CA HIS A 26 -4.88 12.33 1.46
C HIS A 26 -5.57 12.53 2.81
N GLY A 27 -4.87 12.22 3.91
CA GLY A 27 -5.35 12.42 5.27
C GLY A 27 -6.47 11.46 5.66
N LEU A 28 -6.51 10.26 5.08
CA LEU A 28 -7.31 9.16 5.61
C LEU A 28 -6.51 8.43 6.69
N ASP A 29 -7.13 8.19 7.84
CA ASP A 29 -6.55 7.37 8.91
C ASP A 29 -6.37 5.94 8.39
N THR A 30 -5.14 5.63 7.96
CA THR A 30 -4.82 4.43 7.20
C THR A 30 -3.93 3.52 8.04
N LEU A 31 -4.32 2.25 8.15
CA LEU A 31 -3.57 1.20 8.81
C LEU A 31 -3.19 0.09 7.82
N VAL A 32 -1.93 -0.31 7.82
CA VAL A 32 -1.49 -1.57 7.20
C VAL A 32 -1.29 -2.62 8.29
N VAL A 33 -1.96 -3.77 8.12
CA VAL A 33 -1.69 -4.97 8.92
C VAL A 33 -0.87 -5.94 8.07
N ASP A 34 0.40 -6.12 8.43
CA ASP A 34 1.35 -6.96 7.67
C ASP A 34 1.86 -8.13 8.50
N SER A 35 1.87 -9.33 7.91
CA SER A 35 2.42 -10.52 8.58
C SER A 35 3.93 -10.63 8.45
N GLY A 36 4.58 -9.75 7.68
CA GLY A 36 6.00 -9.84 7.33
C GLY A 36 6.31 -10.90 6.27
N GLU A 37 5.31 -11.62 5.75
CA GLU A 37 5.50 -12.79 4.89
C GLU A 37 5.42 -12.49 3.38
N SER A 38 5.70 -11.25 2.98
CA SER A 38 5.76 -10.89 1.56
C SER A 38 6.78 -11.76 0.84
N ILE A 39 6.37 -12.37 -0.28
CA ILE A 39 7.28 -13.22 -1.09
C ILE A 39 8.50 -12.43 -1.60
N LEU A 40 8.39 -11.11 -1.75
CA LEU A 40 9.52 -10.27 -2.14
C LEU A 40 10.65 -10.30 -1.11
N ARG A 41 10.34 -10.52 0.19
CA ARG A 41 11.38 -10.65 1.22
C ARG A 41 12.24 -11.90 1.04
N ARG A 42 11.74 -12.90 0.30
CA ARG A 42 12.43 -14.18 0.03
C ARG A 42 13.21 -14.20 -1.29
N ASN A 43 13.11 -13.14 -2.09
CA ASN A 43 13.80 -13.05 -3.38
C ASN A 43 15.11 -12.26 -3.23
N ALA A 44 16.18 -12.74 -3.88
CA ALA A 44 17.51 -12.17 -3.73
C ALA A 44 17.63 -10.74 -4.28
N HIS A 45 17.09 -10.46 -5.47
CA HIS A 45 17.27 -9.17 -6.16
C HIS A 45 16.17 -8.91 -7.20
N LEU A 46 15.71 -7.67 -7.30
CA LEU A 46 14.72 -7.22 -8.28
C LEU A 46 15.39 -6.38 -9.38
N GLU A 47 15.45 -6.89 -10.60
CA GLU A 47 16.14 -6.22 -11.71
C GLU A 47 15.22 -5.34 -12.57
N ASN A 48 13.90 -5.46 -12.41
CA ASN A 48 12.90 -4.83 -13.29
C ASN A 48 11.96 -3.86 -12.57
N PHE A 49 12.41 -3.26 -11.46
CA PHE A 49 11.69 -2.17 -10.79
C PHE A 49 12.26 -0.81 -11.26
N PRO A 50 11.49 0.01 -12.00
CA PRO A 50 11.98 1.30 -12.51
C PRO A 50 12.52 2.21 -11.41
N GLY A 51 13.57 2.97 -11.73
CA GLY A 51 14.29 3.82 -10.77
C GLY A 51 15.54 3.15 -10.18
N PHE A 52 15.68 1.82 -10.30
CA PHE A 52 16.84 1.07 -9.81
C PHE A 52 17.63 0.48 -10.99
N PRO A 53 18.59 1.22 -11.59
CA PRO A 53 19.29 0.79 -12.81
C PRO A 53 20.16 -0.47 -12.62
N ALA A 54 20.58 -0.76 -11.39
CA ALA A 54 21.31 -1.98 -11.03
C ALA A 54 20.42 -3.01 -10.29
N GLY A 55 19.09 -2.80 -10.32
CA GLY A 55 18.15 -3.52 -9.48
C GLY A 55 18.21 -3.13 -8.00
N VAL A 56 17.37 -3.78 -7.19
CA VAL A 56 17.23 -3.47 -5.75
C VAL A 56 16.97 -4.74 -4.94
N ASN A 57 17.50 -4.80 -3.71
CA ASN A 57 17.15 -5.86 -2.77
C ASN A 57 15.64 -5.77 -2.44
N GLY A 58 14.92 -6.89 -2.58
CA GLY A 58 13.46 -6.90 -2.40
C GLY A 58 13.00 -6.51 -0.98
N ARG A 59 13.80 -6.79 0.04
CA ARG A 59 13.51 -6.40 1.43
C ARG A 59 13.72 -4.91 1.63
N GLN A 60 14.86 -4.39 1.16
CA GLN A 60 15.14 -2.95 1.18
C GLN A 60 14.04 -2.15 0.47
N LEU A 61 13.55 -2.63 -0.68
CA LEU A 61 12.43 -1.98 -1.36
C LEU A 61 11.16 -1.96 -0.49
N LEU A 62 10.82 -3.05 0.18
CA LEU A 62 9.63 -3.11 1.03
C LEU A 62 9.75 -2.20 2.25
N ASP A 63 10.92 -2.15 2.88
CA ASP A 63 11.17 -1.28 4.04
C ASP A 63 11.11 0.20 3.64
N LEU A 64 11.61 0.55 2.45
CA LEU A 64 11.47 1.91 1.92
C LEU A 64 10.02 2.28 1.59
N LEU A 65 9.23 1.34 1.07
CA LEU A 65 7.80 1.56 0.86
C LEU A 65 7.04 1.69 2.18
N GLU A 66 7.48 0.98 3.22
CA GLU A 66 6.95 1.10 4.58
C GLU A 66 7.25 2.47 5.16
N GLU A 67 8.51 2.88 5.13
CA GLU A 67 8.96 4.21 5.56
C GLU A 67 8.21 5.31 4.81
N GLN A 68 8.06 5.19 3.49
CA GLN A 68 7.33 6.18 2.69
C GLN A 68 5.85 6.29 3.08
N ALA A 69 5.19 5.16 3.34
CA ALA A 69 3.80 5.17 3.79
C ALA A 69 3.68 5.75 5.21
N ALA A 70 4.60 5.40 6.11
CA ALA A 70 4.63 5.92 7.48
C ALA A 70 4.86 7.43 7.54
N GLU A 71 5.80 7.96 6.72
CA GLU A 71 6.03 9.40 6.56
C GLU A 71 4.80 10.15 6.01
N ALA A 72 3.93 9.45 5.28
CA ALA A 72 2.65 9.97 4.82
C ALA A 72 1.53 9.90 5.88
N GLY A 73 1.81 9.35 7.07
CA GLY A 73 0.84 9.21 8.16
C GLY A 73 0.17 7.83 8.27
N CYS A 74 0.62 6.83 7.51
CA CYS A 74 0.10 5.47 7.62
C CYS A 74 0.61 4.77 8.89
N GLU A 75 -0.31 4.21 9.67
CA GLU A 75 0.03 3.31 10.77
C GLU A 75 0.42 1.93 10.25
N GLN A 76 1.32 1.26 10.97
CA GLN A 76 1.83 -0.07 10.64
C GLN A 76 1.67 -0.99 11.84
N VAL A 77 1.05 -2.14 11.65
CA VAL A 77 0.92 -3.18 12.66
C VAL A 77 1.41 -4.51 12.09
N THR A 78 2.35 -5.13 12.80
CA THR A 78 2.72 -6.52 12.52
C THR A 78 1.62 -7.44 13.03
N GLY A 79 1.03 -8.22 12.13
CA GLY A 79 -0.04 -9.15 12.48
C GLY A 79 -0.62 -9.86 11.27
N THR A 80 -1.39 -10.91 11.53
CA THR A 80 -2.17 -11.58 10.48
C THR A 80 -3.64 -11.29 10.70
N VAL A 81 -4.31 -10.68 9.73
CA VAL A 81 -5.77 -10.57 9.74
C VAL A 81 -6.38 -11.95 9.55
N THR A 82 -7.21 -12.35 10.50
CA THR A 82 -7.87 -13.66 10.52
C THR A 82 -9.33 -13.57 10.10
N ARG A 83 -9.94 -12.38 10.24
CA ARG A 83 -11.35 -12.18 9.92
C ARG A 83 -11.64 -10.73 9.54
N VAL A 84 -12.46 -10.56 8.50
CA VAL A 84 -13.12 -9.32 8.13
C VAL A 84 -14.61 -9.61 8.05
N GLU A 85 -15.42 -8.80 8.73
CA GLU A 85 -16.88 -8.90 8.71
C GLU A 85 -17.48 -7.56 8.33
N ARG A 86 -18.57 -7.58 7.57
CA ARG A 86 -19.33 -6.37 7.27
C ARG A 86 -20.10 -5.92 8.52
N THR A 87 -20.06 -4.63 8.80
CA THR A 87 -20.86 -3.98 9.84
C THR A 87 -21.95 -3.12 9.17
N GLY A 88 -22.77 -2.44 9.97
CA GLY A 88 -23.74 -1.47 9.42
C GLY A 88 -23.09 -0.25 8.76
N GLU A 89 -21.84 0.07 9.12
CA GLU A 89 -21.14 1.31 8.74
C GLU A 89 -19.69 1.04 8.27
N GLY A 90 -19.44 -0.12 7.63
CA GLY A 90 -18.11 -0.50 7.14
C GLY A 90 -17.76 -1.95 7.47
N PHE A 91 -16.60 -2.14 8.09
CA PHE A 91 -16.00 -3.46 8.36
C PHE A 91 -15.39 -3.55 9.76
N ALA A 92 -15.52 -4.71 10.38
CA ALA A 92 -14.72 -5.10 11.54
C ALA A 92 -13.57 -5.99 11.06
N VAL A 93 -12.34 -5.63 11.41
CA VAL A 93 -11.12 -6.36 11.05
C VAL A 93 -10.47 -6.89 12.33
N GLU A 94 -10.26 -8.20 12.41
CA GLU A 94 -9.65 -8.88 13.57
C GLU A 94 -8.31 -9.52 13.19
N THR A 95 -7.31 -9.32 14.04
CA THR A 95 -6.00 -9.97 13.92
C THR A 95 -5.93 -11.25 14.73
N GLY A 96 -4.97 -12.12 14.40
CA GLY A 96 -4.71 -13.35 15.16
C GLY A 96 -4.32 -13.12 16.62
N ASP A 97 -3.77 -11.94 16.93
CA ASP A 97 -3.38 -11.54 18.28
C ASP A 97 -4.54 -10.92 19.09
N GLY A 98 -5.72 -10.79 18.46
CA GLY A 98 -6.95 -10.33 19.10
C GLY A 98 -7.21 -8.83 19.00
N ASP A 99 -6.38 -8.08 18.27
CA ASP A 99 -6.64 -6.67 17.97
C ASP A 99 -7.82 -6.53 17.03
N ARG A 100 -8.58 -5.45 17.20
CA ARG A 100 -9.80 -5.19 16.45
C ARG A 100 -9.84 -3.76 15.96
N TYR A 101 -10.12 -3.61 14.68
CA TYR A 101 -10.24 -2.34 13.99
C TYR A 101 -11.63 -2.22 13.36
N HIS A 102 -12.16 -1.00 13.33
CA HIS A 102 -13.35 -0.67 12.54
C HIS A 102 -12.90 0.20 11.37
N ALA A 103 -13.22 -0.20 10.14
CA ALA A 103 -12.77 0.48 8.93
C ALA A 103 -13.96 0.82 8.04
N THR A 104 -13.97 2.03 7.46
CA THR A 104 -14.91 2.37 6.38
C THR A 104 -14.55 1.59 5.11
N TYR A 105 -13.25 1.53 4.80
CA TYR A 105 -12.70 0.87 3.62
C TYR A 105 -11.71 -0.23 3.99
N VAL A 106 -11.75 -1.35 3.27
CA VAL A 106 -10.77 -2.44 3.41
C VAL A 106 -10.11 -2.73 2.07
N VAL A 107 -8.78 -2.85 2.07
CA VAL A 107 -8.00 -3.27 0.91
C VAL A 107 -7.39 -4.64 1.15
N ALA A 108 -7.92 -5.66 0.48
CA ALA A 108 -7.38 -7.01 0.45
C ALA A 108 -6.14 -7.07 -0.46
N ALA A 109 -4.94 -7.00 0.11
CA ALA A 109 -3.68 -6.92 -0.62
C ALA A 109 -2.71 -8.08 -0.32
N THR A 110 -3.23 -9.19 0.19
CA THR A 110 -2.45 -10.42 0.40
C THR A 110 -2.10 -11.06 -0.96
N LYS A 111 -1.18 -12.02 -0.98
CA LYS A 111 -0.80 -12.67 -2.26
C LYS A 111 -1.92 -13.55 -2.84
N ASN A 112 -2.46 -14.44 -2.01
CA ASN A 112 -3.45 -15.45 -2.41
C ASN A 112 -4.25 -15.98 -1.20
N ALA A 113 -4.18 -15.29 -0.06
CA ALA A 113 -4.90 -15.66 1.15
C ALA A 113 -6.24 -14.91 1.14
N VAL A 114 -7.34 -15.65 1.17
CA VAL A 114 -8.70 -15.08 1.08
C VAL A 114 -9.60 -15.47 2.25
N GLY A 115 -9.20 -16.44 3.09
CA GLY A 115 -10.08 -16.99 4.13
C GLY A 115 -10.55 -15.98 5.18
N TYR A 116 -9.83 -14.86 5.37
CA TYR A 116 -10.30 -13.79 6.24
C TYR A 116 -11.53 -13.05 5.68
N LEU A 117 -11.87 -13.23 4.40
CA LEU A 117 -13.05 -12.64 3.75
C LEU A 117 -14.26 -13.58 3.77
N ASP A 118 -14.15 -14.80 4.29
CA ASP A 118 -15.22 -15.82 4.26
C ASP A 118 -16.51 -15.37 4.98
N GLY A 119 -16.41 -14.35 5.84
CA GLY A 119 -17.55 -13.74 6.54
C GLY A 119 -18.31 -12.67 5.75
N ILE A 120 -17.94 -12.39 4.50
CA ILE A 120 -18.56 -11.34 3.69
C ILE A 120 -19.30 -11.99 2.51
N ASP A 121 -20.63 -12.01 2.60
CA ASP A 121 -21.48 -12.50 1.51
C ASP A 121 -21.32 -11.66 0.24
N GLY A 122 -21.16 -12.34 -0.89
CA GLY A 122 -21.11 -11.71 -2.22
C GLY A 122 -19.71 -11.38 -2.75
N VAL A 123 -18.65 -11.56 -1.96
CA VAL A 123 -17.27 -11.45 -2.48
C VAL A 123 -17.00 -12.61 -3.44
N GLY A 124 -16.72 -12.30 -4.70
CA GLY A 124 -16.35 -13.30 -5.69
C GLY A 124 -14.95 -13.85 -5.43
N ILE A 125 -14.82 -15.17 -5.28
CA ILE A 125 -13.52 -15.85 -5.14
C ILE A 125 -13.27 -16.73 -6.36
N ILE A 126 -12.16 -16.49 -7.05
CA ILE A 126 -11.74 -17.23 -8.24
C ILE A 126 -10.63 -18.19 -7.86
N ASN A 127 -10.78 -19.48 -8.17
CA ASN A 127 -9.76 -20.50 -7.90
C ASN A 127 -9.20 -21.09 -9.20
N ARG A 128 -7.91 -20.84 -9.47
CA ARG A 128 -7.17 -21.35 -10.63
C ARG A 128 -5.84 -21.96 -10.19
N GLY A 129 -5.88 -22.82 -9.16
CA GLY A 129 -4.70 -23.38 -8.49
C GLY A 129 -4.12 -22.47 -7.39
N LYS A 130 -4.52 -21.20 -7.39
CA LYS A 130 -4.44 -20.24 -6.28
C LYS A 130 -5.77 -19.49 -6.21
N ALA A 131 -6.09 -18.97 -5.02
CA ALA A 131 -7.27 -18.16 -4.81
C ALA A 131 -6.99 -16.68 -5.14
N PHE A 132 -7.97 -16.04 -5.74
CA PHE A 132 -8.03 -14.63 -6.12
C PHE A 132 -9.37 -14.06 -5.72
N VAL A 133 -9.45 -12.74 -5.61
CA VAL A 133 -10.70 -12.00 -5.44
C VAL A 133 -11.10 -11.46 -6.81
N ASP A 134 -12.35 -11.71 -7.19
CA ASP A 134 -12.97 -11.15 -8.39
C ASP A 134 -13.13 -9.64 -8.22
N THR A 135 -12.65 -8.87 -9.19
CA THR A 135 -12.65 -7.41 -9.13
C THR A 135 -12.86 -6.78 -10.49
N ASP A 136 -13.35 -5.55 -10.51
CA ASP A 136 -13.22 -4.70 -11.69
C ASP A 136 -11.75 -4.34 -11.98
N GLU A 137 -11.48 -3.63 -13.07
CA GLU A 137 -10.12 -3.26 -13.45
C GLU A 137 -9.40 -2.37 -12.43
N ARG A 138 -10.17 -1.66 -11.60
CA ARG A 138 -9.76 -0.70 -10.58
C ARG A 138 -9.77 -1.29 -9.16
N GLY A 139 -10.00 -2.59 -9.03
CA GLY A 139 -9.91 -3.35 -7.77
C GLY A 139 -11.17 -3.35 -6.91
N ARG A 140 -12.33 -2.89 -7.37
CA ARG A 140 -13.60 -3.00 -6.61
C ARG A 140 -14.09 -4.44 -6.62
N THR A 141 -14.49 -4.96 -5.45
CA THR A 141 -14.97 -6.36 -5.31
C THR A 141 -16.46 -6.54 -5.58
N GLY A 142 -17.19 -5.44 -5.86
CA GLY A 142 -18.66 -5.41 -5.89
C GLY A 142 -19.31 -5.26 -4.52
N ILE A 143 -18.54 -5.36 -3.43
CA ILE A 143 -18.97 -4.98 -2.08
C ILE A 143 -18.50 -3.56 -1.81
N ASP A 144 -19.45 -2.67 -1.49
CA ASP A 144 -19.17 -1.28 -1.18
C ASP A 144 -18.17 -1.15 -0.02
N GLY A 145 -17.11 -0.37 -0.24
CA GLY A 145 -15.99 -0.20 0.68
C GLY A 145 -14.95 -1.33 0.73
N LEU A 146 -15.11 -2.43 -0.01
CA LEU A 146 -14.13 -3.52 -0.08
C LEU A 146 -13.45 -3.59 -1.45
N TYR A 147 -12.12 -3.51 -1.42
CA TYR A 147 -11.25 -3.52 -2.59
C TYR A 147 -10.25 -4.67 -2.49
N ALA A 148 -9.71 -5.12 -3.62
CA ALA A 148 -8.55 -6.01 -3.65
C ALA A 148 -7.46 -5.45 -4.57
N ALA A 149 -6.20 -5.70 -4.22
CA ALA A 149 -5.06 -5.10 -4.90
C ALA A 149 -3.96 -6.12 -5.29
N GLY A 150 -3.23 -5.81 -6.36
CA GLY A 150 -2.08 -6.56 -6.81
C GLY A 150 -2.42 -8.00 -7.18
N ARG A 151 -1.62 -8.95 -6.68
CA ARG A 151 -1.73 -10.35 -7.08
C ARG A 151 -3.09 -10.98 -6.72
N LEU A 152 -3.71 -10.54 -5.61
CA LEU A 152 -5.02 -11.02 -5.18
C LEU A 152 -6.11 -10.68 -6.18
N ALA A 153 -6.02 -9.51 -6.81
CA ALA A 153 -6.90 -9.00 -7.87
C ALA A 153 -6.45 -9.46 -9.27
N GLU A 154 -5.94 -10.69 -9.37
CA GLU A 154 -5.46 -11.34 -10.60
C GLU A 154 -4.36 -10.60 -11.40
N LYS A 155 -3.77 -9.51 -10.88
CA LYS A 155 -2.71 -8.81 -11.61
C LYS A 155 -1.47 -9.69 -11.80
N PRO A 156 -0.71 -9.50 -12.89
CA PRO A 156 0.54 -10.22 -13.14
C PRO A 156 1.46 -10.23 -11.93
N HIS A 157 2.13 -11.37 -11.69
CA HIS A 157 3.03 -11.54 -10.57
C HIS A 157 4.38 -10.82 -10.80
N GLN A 158 4.31 -9.49 -10.82
CA GLN A 158 5.41 -8.56 -11.06
C GLN A 158 5.31 -7.43 -10.03
N ALA A 159 6.41 -7.12 -9.33
CA ALA A 159 6.40 -6.16 -8.23
C ALA A 159 5.87 -4.79 -8.64
N ILE A 160 6.36 -4.25 -9.76
CA ILE A 160 5.94 -2.93 -10.26
C ILE A 160 4.47 -2.90 -10.71
N VAL A 161 3.96 -4.00 -11.29
CA VAL A 161 2.55 -4.09 -11.71
C VAL A 161 1.64 -4.11 -10.49
N CYS A 162 2.00 -4.89 -9.46
CA CYS A 162 1.26 -4.93 -8.22
C CYS A 162 1.33 -3.59 -7.46
N ALA A 163 2.48 -2.92 -7.45
CA ALA A 163 2.63 -1.59 -6.88
C ALA A 163 1.72 -0.57 -7.58
N GLY A 164 1.78 -0.51 -8.92
CA GLY A 164 0.95 0.39 -9.73
C GLY A 164 -0.55 0.15 -9.53
N HIS A 165 -1.00 -1.11 -9.46
CA HIS A 165 -2.39 -1.39 -9.14
C HIS A 165 -2.76 -1.04 -7.69
N GLY A 166 -1.83 -1.17 -6.75
CA GLY A 166 -2.03 -0.68 -5.39
C GLY A 166 -2.31 0.83 -5.35
N ALA A 167 -1.51 1.61 -6.06
CA ALA A 167 -1.75 3.04 -6.25
C ALA A 167 -3.11 3.32 -6.90
N GLU A 168 -3.46 2.61 -7.97
CA GLU A 168 -4.76 2.74 -8.66
C GLU A 168 -5.94 2.45 -7.72
N VAL A 169 -5.84 1.42 -6.88
CA VAL A 169 -6.85 1.12 -5.83
C VAL A 169 -6.91 2.25 -4.81
N GLY A 170 -5.77 2.79 -4.36
CA GLY A 170 -5.74 3.95 -3.46
C GLY A 170 -6.47 5.17 -4.06
N VAL A 171 -6.20 5.50 -5.33
CA VAL A 171 -6.93 6.56 -6.06
C VAL A 171 -8.42 6.26 -6.16
N THR A 172 -8.77 5.00 -6.41
CA THR A 172 -10.17 4.56 -6.54
C THR A 172 -10.95 4.75 -5.24
N ILE A 173 -10.34 4.45 -4.09
CA ILE A 173 -10.93 4.73 -2.76
C ILE A 173 -11.17 6.22 -2.57
N LEU A 174 -10.21 7.06 -2.96
CA LEU A 174 -10.33 8.51 -2.82
C LEU A 174 -11.46 9.08 -3.68
N GLU A 175 -11.65 8.55 -4.88
CA GLU A 175 -12.79 8.91 -5.73
C GLU A 175 -14.12 8.48 -5.10
N ASP A 176 -14.19 7.26 -4.58
CA ASP A 176 -15.40 6.73 -3.94
C ASP A 176 -15.72 7.48 -2.62
N ASP A 177 -14.70 7.95 -1.89
CA ASP A 177 -14.81 8.83 -0.71
C ASP A 177 -15.13 10.30 -1.07
N ASN A 178 -15.22 10.63 -2.37
CA ASN A 178 -15.37 12.00 -2.88
C ASN A 178 -14.26 12.97 -2.43
N ARG A 179 -13.04 12.46 -2.23
CA ARG A 179 -11.87 13.30 -1.96
C ARG A 179 -11.45 14.03 -3.22
N PRO A 180 -11.04 15.31 -3.09
CA PRO A 180 -10.47 16.04 -4.21
C PRO A 180 -9.22 15.35 -4.77
N PHE A 181 -9.05 15.40 -6.08
CA PHE A 181 -7.85 14.92 -6.77
C PHE A 181 -6.61 15.71 -6.33
N TYR A 182 -5.57 15.02 -5.82
CA TYR A 182 -4.26 15.57 -5.48
C TYR A 182 -3.22 15.17 -6.54
N HIS A 183 -2.29 16.08 -6.85
CA HIS A 183 -1.17 15.80 -7.74
C HIS A 183 0.01 15.21 -6.98
N ASP A 184 0.66 14.18 -7.53
CA ASP A 184 1.86 13.55 -6.94
C ASP A 184 3.11 14.46 -6.87
N TRP A 185 3.02 15.69 -7.40
CA TRP A 185 4.05 16.72 -7.31
C TRP A 185 3.60 17.96 -6.51
N VAL A 186 4.60 18.63 -5.92
CA VAL A 186 4.47 19.99 -5.38
C VAL A 186 4.97 21.01 -6.39
N ALA A 187 4.33 22.17 -6.44
CA ALA A 187 4.64 23.22 -7.40
C ALA A 187 5.48 24.32 -6.76
N PRO A 188 6.32 25.05 -7.52
CA PRO A 188 6.94 26.28 -7.02
C PRO A 188 5.87 27.32 -6.66
N GLU A 189 6.12 28.12 -5.63
CA GLU A 189 5.31 29.29 -5.27
C GLU A 189 5.03 30.16 -6.51
N GLY A 190 3.77 30.56 -6.68
CA GLY A 190 3.33 31.33 -7.83
C GLY A 190 2.99 30.50 -9.07
N TYR A 191 3.27 29.19 -9.09
CA TYR A 191 3.07 28.39 -10.30
C TYR A 191 1.62 28.44 -10.79
N PHE A 192 0.61 28.21 -9.97
CA PHE A 192 -0.80 28.41 -10.30
C PHE A 192 -1.24 29.85 -10.01
N THR A 193 -0.91 30.33 -8.81
CA THR A 193 -1.46 31.57 -8.25
C THR A 193 -1.07 32.81 -9.03
N ASP A 194 0.21 32.97 -9.44
CA ASP A 194 0.65 34.12 -10.25
C ASP A 194 0.11 34.08 -11.69
N ARG A 195 -0.37 32.92 -12.15
CA ARG A 195 -1.04 32.77 -13.45
C ARG A 195 -2.56 32.97 -13.35
N GLY A 196 -3.06 33.44 -12.21
CA GLY A 196 -4.49 33.67 -11.98
C GLY A 196 -5.31 32.38 -11.98
N ARG A 197 -4.70 31.24 -11.63
CA ARG A 197 -5.37 29.96 -11.49
C ARG A 197 -5.52 29.63 -10.01
N GLU A 198 -6.65 29.05 -9.64
CA GLU A 198 -6.80 28.47 -8.31
C GLU A 198 -5.83 27.29 -8.14
N LEU A 199 -5.26 27.17 -6.94
CA LEU A 199 -4.46 26.02 -6.57
C LEU A 199 -5.37 24.79 -6.63
N PRO A 200 -5.04 23.76 -7.44
CA PRO A 200 -5.85 22.56 -7.47
C PRO A 200 -5.96 21.98 -6.06
N PRO A 201 -7.14 21.45 -5.67
CA PRO A 201 -7.27 20.76 -4.41
C PRO A 201 -6.14 19.74 -4.21
N GLY A 202 -5.60 19.68 -3.00
CA GLY A 202 -4.45 18.82 -2.71
C GLY A 202 -3.10 19.34 -3.24
N CYS A 203 -3.01 20.20 -4.26
CA CYS A 203 -1.71 20.77 -4.61
C CYS A 203 -1.15 21.65 -3.50
N GLU A 204 0.17 21.62 -3.36
CA GLU A 204 0.95 22.53 -2.53
C GLU A 204 1.85 23.38 -3.43
N GLU A 205 1.89 24.69 -3.17
CA GLU A 205 2.90 25.60 -3.70
C GLU A 205 3.95 25.84 -2.62
N ILE A 206 5.21 25.57 -2.93
CA ILE A 206 6.34 25.69 -2.00
C ILE A 206 7.35 26.73 -2.46
N ASP A 207 7.88 27.49 -1.51
CA ASP A 207 8.90 28.48 -1.80
C ASP A 207 10.27 27.84 -2.14
N GLY A 208 11.23 28.68 -2.50
CA GLY A 208 12.56 28.21 -2.85
C GLY A 208 13.35 27.60 -1.70
N GLU A 209 13.06 27.97 -0.45
CA GLU A 209 13.71 27.43 0.75
C GLU A 209 13.22 26.01 1.03
N GLU A 210 11.91 25.82 1.10
CA GLU A 210 11.27 24.51 1.29
C GLU A 210 11.64 23.53 0.18
N ARG A 211 11.71 24.00 -1.08
CA ARG A 211 12.17 23.15 -2.18
C ARG A 211 13.61 22.65 -1.96
N ARG A 212 14.52 23.53 -1.53
CA ARG A 212 15.92 23.16 -1.25
C ARG A 212 16.02 22.24 -0.04
N GLU A 213 15.17 22.43 0.96
CA GLU A 213 15.09 21.59 2.14
C GLU A 213 14.70 20.15 1.77
N ARG A 214 13.60 19.98 1.02
CA ARG A 214 13.14 18.67 0.54
C ARG A 214 14.19 17.98 -0.33
N GLU A 215 14.86 18.73 -1.21
CA GLU A 215 15.93 18.20 -2.05
C GLU A 215 17.14 17.75 -1.22
N ARG A 216 17.57 18.55 -0.24
CA ARG A 216 18.65 18.18 0.67
C ARG A 216 18.32 16.91 1.46
N ARG A 217 17.10 16.81 2.02
CA ARG A 217 16.62 15.60 2.69
C ARG A 217 16.70 14.37 1.78
N SER A 218 16.28 14.50 0.51
CA SER A 218 16.38 13.39 -0.45
C SER A 218 17.83 12.97 -0.71
N LEU A 219 18.75 13.93 -0.85
CA LEU A 219 20.17 13.66 -1.08
C LEU A 219 20.89 13.08 0.14
N GLU A 220 20.38 13.32 1.35
CA GLU A 220 20.90 12.75 2.59
C GLU A 220 20.36 11.34 2.82
N VAL A 221 19.03 11.17 2.78
CA VAL A 221 18.36 9.90 3.15
C VAL A 221 18.58 8.81 2.12
N THR A 222 18.47 9.11 0.82
CA THR A 222 18.53 8.05 -0.21
C THR A 222 19.87 7.31 -0.20
N PRO A 223 21.04 7.97 -0.23
CA PRO A 223 22.31 7.25 -0.15
C PRO A 223 22.50 6.48 1.15
N GLU A 224 22.04 7.03 2.29
CA GLU A 224 22.13 6.36 3.60
C GLU A 224 21.42 5.00 3.61
N ARG A 225 20.20 4.94 3.05
CA ARG A 225 19.39 3.71 2.99
C ARG A 225 19.99 2.60 2.11
N PHE A 226 20.97 2.93 1.27
CA PHE A 226 21.67 1.98 0.41
C PHE A 226 23.17 1.88 0.71
N ALA A 227 23.65 2.52 1.78
CA ALA A 227 25.08 2.55 2.11
C ALA A 227 25.60 1.19 2.59
N GLU A 228 24.75 0.42 3.25
CA GLU A 228 25.07 -0.90 3.82
C GLU A 228 24.10 -1.96 3.29
N PRO A 229 24.49 -3.25 3.29
CA PRO A 229 23.57 -4.34 3.03
C PRO A 229 22.37 -4.32 3.99
N HIS A 230 21.24 -4.85 3.54
CA HIS A 230 20.07 -5.05 4.39
C HIS A 230 20.46 -5.84 5.66
N PRO A 231 20.05 -5.39 6.87
CA PRO A 231 20.54 -5.94 8.13
C PRO A 231 20.12 -7.39 8.37
N ASP A 232 18.93 -7.78 7.91
CA ASP A 232 18.46 -9.16 8.03
C ASP A 232 19.06 -10.09 6.97
N GLU A 233 19.30 -11.34 7.34
CA GLU A 233 19.75 -12.40 6.43
C GLU A 233 18.67 -12.82 5.42
N GLN A 234 19.12 -13.21 4.22
CA GLN A 234 18.21 -13.61 3.14
C GLN A 234 17.65 -15.00 3.43
N VAL A 235 16.38 -15.04 3.84
CA VAL A 235 15.68 -16.31 4.05
C VAL A 235 15.17 -16.84 2.71
N ASN A 236 15.53 -18.09 2.40
CA ASN A 236 15.07 -18.80 1.22
C ASN A 236 13.69 -19.45 1.44
N HIS A 237 13.06 -19.90 0.35
CA HIS A 237 11.84 -20.69 0.49
C HIS A 237 12.12 -21.97 1.30
N PRO A 238 11.26 -22.39 2.26
CA PRO A 238 11.53 -23.56 3.13
C PRO A 238 11.74 -24.89 2.40
N SER A 239 11.37 -24.97 1.12
CA SER A 239 11.57 -26.17 0.28
C SER A 239 12.94 -26.20 -0.41
N LEU A 240 13.73 -25.13 -0.34
CA LEU A 240 15.11 -25.11 -0.81
C LEU A 240 15.97 -25.70 0.31
N THR A 241 16.59 -26.85 0.05
CA THR A 241 17.60 -27.41 0.96
C THR A 241 18.84 -26.54 0.93
N GLU A 242 19.38 -26.21 2.10
CA GLU A 242 20.75 -25.71 2.21
C GLU A 242 21.69 -26.83 1.72
N GLU A 243 22.45 -26.59 0.65
CA GLU A 243 23.53 -27.48 0.20
C GLU A 243 24.74 -27.41 1.13
#